data_AF-A0A1H6NBJ5-F1
#
_entry.id   AF-A0A1H6NBJ5-F1
#
_cell.length_a   1.000
_cell.length_b   1.000
_cell.length_c   1.000
_cell.angle_alpha   90.00
_cell.angle_beta   90.00
_cell.angle_gamma   90.00
#
_symmetry.space_group_name_H-M   'P 1'
#
loop_
_entity.id
_entity.type
_entity.pdbx_description
1 polymer ?
#
loop_
_entity_poly.entity_id
_entity_poly.type
_entity_poly.pdbx_seq_one_letter_code
_entity_poly.pdbx_strand_id
1 'polypeptide(L)'
;MLAGPKGKVFALAGRWLLALWLCALLSACADRQAAVEAATALVETTYPGQLELVGAHLQKDHYDVVFAIRGDPFTRIRFGVDRDASRCRPASPCEDRLHRAYAAGVSAGVKLRALNAAFPRCGIVPLAVQDAQAGTGFTTVVELDLAVQDQQPALDRLTPCIAAFRSALPPDATPEQRSLKLRILLPKPGETARPPALLTFETTLARTPSDDISFLTGIGPETDRISAENLRVHPAFLSAKKVRNQLVDAAAGALSADPAGGHVPKLAFPTGARLDPQRLDVIRSYILACSTARKGQGPCKTDIAVRLRHDLGTGEVTPEAILREIRDISGSLHLPPLPGRGVG
;
A
#
# COMPACT_ATOMS: atom_id res chain seq x y z
N MET A 1 -67.51 16.54 16.23
CA MET A 1 -66.77 17.83 16.23
C MET A 1 -65.57 17.62 17.13
N LEU A 2 -64.28 17.70 16.77
CA LEU A 2 -63.57 18.44 15.72
C LEU A 2 -62.40 17.58 15.19
N ALA A 3 -62.14 17.65 13.89
CA ALA A 3 -60.95 17.11 13.25
C ALA A 3 -59.78 18.12 13.36
N GLY A 4 -58.57 17.64 13.65
CA GLY A 4 -57.33 18.44 13.66
C GLY A 4 -56.30 17.87 12.68
N PRO A 5 -55.67 18.69 11.82
CA PRO A 5 -54.77 18.21 10.77
C PRO A 5 -53.34 18.06 11.31
N LYS A 6 -52.78 16.83 11.26
CA LYS A 6 -51.35 16.57 11.46
C LYS A 6 -50.77 15.91 10.23
N GLY A 7 -50.40 16.72 9.25
CA GLY A 7 -49.61 16.27 8.12
C GLY A 7 -49.01 17.48 7.41
N LYS A 8 -47.74 17.80 7.70
CA LYS A 8 -46.85 18.65 6.84
C LYS A 8 -45.44 18.95 7.40
N VAL A 9 -44.90 18.22 8.38
CA VAL A 9 -43.55 18.55 8.94
C VAL A 9 -42.41 17.66 8.43
N PHE A 10 -42.67 16.45 7.91
CA PHE A 10 -41.60 15.52 7.54
C PHE A 10 -41.02 15.67 6.11
N ALA A 11 -41.59 16.51 5.25
CA ALA A 11 -41.12 16.67 3.86
C ALA A 11 -40.02 17.74 3.67
N LEU A 12 -39.79 18.60 4.67
CA LEU A 12 -38.83 19.70 4.56
C LEU A 12 -37.40 19.25 4.91
N ALA A 13 -37.20 18.46 5.97
CA ALA A 13 -35.85 18.02 6.38
C ALA A 13 -35.11 17.18 5.31
N GLY A 14 -35.84 16.37 4.54
CA GLY A 14 -35.26 15.58 3.44
C GLY A 14 -34.80 16.40 2.24
N ARG A 15 -35.48 17.53 1.92
CA ARG A 15 -35.09 18.41 0.80
C ARG A 15 -33.87 19.27 1.12
N TRP A 16 -33.68 19.67 2.38
CA TRP A 16 -32.50 20.43 2.82
C TRP A 16 -31.23 19.57 2.84
N LEU A 17 -31.32 18.30 3.27
CA LEU A 17 -30.20 17.36 3.21
C LEU A 17 -29.81 17.01 1.77
N LEU A 18 -30.79 16.81 0.87
CA LEU A 18 -30.54 16.62 -0.56
C LEU A 18 -29.92 17.86 -1.22
N ALA A 19 -30.38 19.07 -0.88
CA ALA A 19 -29.81 20.30 -1.40
C ALA A 19 -28.38 20.55 -0.90
N LEU A 20 -28.07 20.27 0.37
CA LEU A 20 -26.71 20.34 0.90
C LEU A 20 -25.77 19.31 0.26
N TRP A 21 -26.28 18.10 0.00
CA TRP A 21 -25.51 17.05 -0.67
C TRP A 21 -25.27 17.37 -2.15
N LEU A 22 -26.28 17.90 -2.85
CA LEU A 22 -26.16 18.39 -4.23
C LEU A 22 -25.21 19.61 -4.32
N CYS A 23 -25.29 20.57 -3.40
CA CYS A 23 -24.37 21.70 -3.35
C CYS A 23 -22.93 21.26 -3.06
N ALA A 24 -22.72 20.28 -2.18
CA ALA A 24 -21.39 19.74 -1.89
C ALA A 24 -20.79 18.97 -3.08
N LEU A 25 -21.61 18.26 -3.84
CA LEU A 25 -21.18 17.60 -5.08
C LEU A 25 -20.84 18.61 -6.18
N LEU A 26 -21.67 19.65 -6.33
CA LEU A 26 -21.43 20.72 -7.30
C LEU A 26 -20.18 21.55 -6.96
N SER A 27 -19.96 21.87 -5.68
CA SER A 27 -18.75 22.58 -5.24
C SER A 27 -17.49 21.75 -5.42
N ALA A 28 -17.53 20.45 -5.09
CA ALA A 28 -16.38 19.57 -5.31
C ALA A 28 -16.03 19.41 -6.80
N CYS A 29 -17.03 19.39 -7.68
CA CYS A 29 -16.80 19.38 -9.14
C CYS A 29 -16.22 20.71 -9.65
N ALA A 30 -16.74 21.85 -9.18
CA ALA A 30 -16.25 23.17 -9.56
C ALA A 30 -14.79 23.38 -9.10
N ASP A 31 -14.47 23.01 -7.86
CA ASP A 31 -13.12 23.12 -7.29
C ASP A 31 -12.12 22.25 -8.06
N ARG A 32 -12.53 21.03 -8.44
CA ARG A 32 -11.70 20.13 -9.27
C ARG A 32 -11.40 20.74 -10.63
N GLN A 33 -12.42 21.28 -11.30
CA GLN A 33 -12.27 21.87 -12.62
C GLN A 33 -11.37 23.11 -12.57
N ALA A 34 -11.56 23.98 -11.58
CA ALA A 34 -10.71 25.14 -11.37
C ALA A 34 -9.24 24.76 -11.14
N ALA A 35 -8.99 23.71 -10.34
CA ALA A 35 -7.63 23.19 -10.13
C ALA A 35 -7.00 22.66 -11.43
N VAL A 36 -7.76 21.92 -12.24
CA VAL A 36 -7.31 21.41 -13.55
C VAL A 36 -7.01 22.55 -14.51
N GLU A 37 -7.87 23.55 -14.60
CA GLU A 37 -7.68 24.72 -15.48
C GLU A 37 -6.45 25.52 -15.07
N ALA A 38 -6.29 25.83 -13.78
CA ALA A 38 -5.13 26.56 -13.28
C ALA A 38 -3.83 25.78 -13.51
N ALA A 39 -3.84 24.46 -13.26
CA ALA A 39 -2.69 23.60 -13.52
C ALA A 39 -2.33 23.55 -15.00
N THR A 40 -3.32 23.39 -15.88
CA THR A 40 -3.12 23.29 -17.32
C THR A 40 -2.60 24.61 -17.88
N ALA A 41 -3.17 25.75 -17.45
CA ALA A 41 -2.71 27.06 -17.85
C ALA A 41 -1.26 27.34 -17.42
N LEU A 42 -0.91 26.96 -16.18
CA LEU A 42 0.46 27.08 -15.69
C LEU A 42 1.41 26.15 -16.48
N VAL A 43 1.04 24.90 -16.68
CA VAL A 43 1.81 23.91 -17.45
C VAL A 43 2.05 24.37 -18.89
N GLU A 44 1.04 24.88 -19.60
CA GLU A 44 1.21 25.37 -20.96
C GLU A 44 2.05 26.65 -21.03
N THR A 45 2.07 27.45 -19.95
CA THR A 45 2.97 28.61 -19.84
C THR A 45 4.42 28.17 -19.61
N THR A 46 4.64 27.23 -18.70
CA THR A 46 5.98 26.80 -18.26
C THR A 46 6.61 25.74 -19.19
N TYR A 47 5.80 24.85 -19.77
CA TYR A 47 6.20 23.73 -20.64
C TYR A 47 5.31 23.62 -21.90
N PRO A 48 5.33 24.61 -22.80
CA PRO A 48 4.36 24.71 -23.90
C PRO A 48 4.29 23.46 -24.77
N GLY A 49 3.11 22.86 -24.89
CA GLY A 49 2.85 21.70 -25.74
C GLY A 49 3.57 20.39 -25.37
N GLN A 50 4.31 20.35 -24.26
CA GLN A 50 5.08 19.15 -23.88
C GLN A 50 4.28 18.16 -23.04
N LEU A 51 3.32 18.66 -22.27
CA LEU A 51 2.54 17.87 -21.33
C LEU A 51 1.11 17.66 -21.83
N GLU A 52 0.50 16.56 -21.40
CA GLU A 52 -0.91 16.26 -21.64
C GLU A 52 -1.58 15.82 -20.33
N LEU A 53 -2.80 16.28 -20.09
CA LEU A 53 -3.57 15.95 -18.90
C LEU A 53 -4.00 14.49 -18.93
N VAL A 54 -3.66 13.74 -17.87
CA VAL A 54 -4.07 12.34 -17.69
C VAL A 54 -5.26 12.25 -16.73
N GLY A 55 -5.23 13.04 -15.65
CA GLY A 55 -6.28 12.98 -14.65
C GLY A 55 -6.11 13.97 -13.51
N ALA A 56 -7.10 14.01 -12.63
CA ALA A 56 -7.07 14.82 -11.42
C ALA A 56 -7.81 14.12 -10.28
N HIS A 57 -7.21 14.08 -9.10
CA HIS A 57 -7.72 13.38 -7.92
C HIS A 57 -7.76 14.30 -6.70
N LEU A 58 -8.88 14.29 -5.97
CA LEU A 58 -9.02 15.03 -4.72
C LEU A 58 -8.22 14.34 -3.60
N GLN A 59 -7.38 15.11 -2.93
CA GLN A 59 -6.76 14.76 -1.66
C GLN A 59 -7.42 15.53 -0.51
N LYS A 60 -6.95 15.28 0.73
CA LYS A 60 -7.50 15.90 1.94
C LYS A 60 -7.56 17.42 1.83
N ASP A 61 -6.50 18.06 1.34
CA ASP A 61 -6.28 19.51 1.34
C ASP A 61 -5.93 20.12 -0.04
N HIS A 62 -5.74 19.29 -1.07
CA HIS A 62 -5.36 19.72 -2.42
C HIS A 62 -5.93 18.79 -3.49
N TYR A 63 -5.72 19.12 -4.76
CA TYR A 63 -5.92 18.24 -5.90
C TYR A 63 -4.57 17.81 -6.47
N ASP A 64 -4.41 16.52 -6.72
CA ASP A 64 -3.32 16.02 -7.55
C ASP A 64 -3.76 16.04 -9.01
N VAL A 65 -3.16 16.91 -9.81
CA VAL A 65 -3.33 16.93 -11.26
C VAL A 65 -2.16 16.17 -11.88
N VAL A 66 -2.46 15.15 -12.67
CA VAL A 66 -1.46 14.26 -13.27
C VAL A 66 -1.34 14.57 -14.75
N PHE A 67 -0.13 14.86 -15.19
CA PHE A 67 0.23 15.03 -16.59
C PHE A 67 1.15 13.90 -17.06
N ALA A 68 1.11 13.60 -18.36
CA ALA A 68 2.12 12.81 -19.05
C ALA A 68 2.98 13.73 -19.92
N ILE A 69 4.22 13.32 -20.19
CA ILE A 69 5.00 13.93 -21.28
C ILE A 69 4.50 13.31 -22.58
N ARG A 70 4.13 14.14 -23.56
CA ARG A 70 3.61 13.67 -24.84
C ARG A 70 4.59 12.73 -25.53
N GLY A 71 4.10 11.58 -25.96
CA GLY A 71 4.90 10.55 -26.62
C GLY A 71 5.86 9.78 -25.69
N ASP A 72 5.88 10.07 -24.38
CA ASP A 72 6.67 9.34 -23.40
C ASP A 72 5.77 8.46 -22.51
N PRO A 73 5.76 7.13 -22.72
CA PRO A 73 4.94 6.23 -21.91
C PRO A 73 5.45 6.06 -20.47
N PHE A 74 6.65 6.53 -20.15
CA PHE A 74 7.32 6.25 -18.88
C PHE A 74 7.22 7.37 -17.87
N THR A 75 6.79 8.58 -18.26
CA THR A 75 6.83 9.74 -17.38
C THR A 75 5.44 10.21 -16.99
N ARG A 76 5.22 10.35 -15.68
CA ARG A 76 4.03 11.00 -15.11
C ARG A 76 4.45 12.10 -14.15
N ILE A 77 3.89 13.28 -14.34
CA ILE A 77 4.11 14.47 -13.52
C ILE A 77 2.88 14.64 -12.64
N ARG A 78 3.01 14.29 -11.36
CA ARG A 78 1.95 14.50 -10.37
C ARG A 78 2.16 15.83 -9.67
N PHE A 79 1.26 16.77 -9.94
CA PHE A 79 1.35 18.14 -9.49
C PHE A 79 0.23 18.47 -8.49
N GLY A 80 0.62 18.80 -7.26
CA GLY A 80 -0.29 19.20 -6.20
C GLY A 80 -0.73 20.67 -6.33
N VAL A 81 -2.03 20.88 -6.48
CA VAL A 81 -2.69 22.19 -6.61
C VAL A 81 -3.59 22.39 -5.41
N ASP A 82 -3.34 23.46 -4.64
CA ASP A 82 -4.15 23.82 -3.47
C ASP A 82 -5.63 23.99 -3.87
N ARG A 83 -6.57 23.78 -2.94
CA ARG A 83 -8.01 23.97 -3.22
C ARG A 83 -8.35 25.37 -3.71
N ASP A 84 -7.64 26.38 -3.23
CA ASP A 84 -7.67 27.72 -3.80
C ASP A 84 -6.78 27.78 -5.05
N ALA A 85 -7.33 27.30 -6.18
CA ALA A 85 -6.64 27.23 -7.46
C ALA A 85 -6.18 28.61 -7.98
N SER A 86 -6.79 29.70 -7.50
CA SER A 86 -6.47 31.07 -7.91
C SER A 86 -5.02 31.47 -7.57
N ARG A 87 -4.38 30.78 -6.63
CA ARG A 87 -2.97 30.98 -6.25
C ARG A 87 -1.99 30.28 -7.16
N CYS A 88 -2.45 29.44 -8.07
CA CYS A 88 -1.59 28.73 -9.00
C CYS A 88 -1.35 29.54 -10.27
N ARG A 89 -0.23 30.29 -10.29
CA ARG A 89 0.13 31.23 -11.36
C ARG A 89 1.64 31.22 -11.63
N PRO A 90 2.12 31.79 -12.74
CA PRO A 90 3.55 32.00 -12.97
C PRO A 90 4.18 32.86 -11.87
N ALA A 91 5.47 32.67 -11.63
CA ALA A 91 6.29 33.30 -10.59
C ALA A 91 5.68 33.16 -9.18
N SER A 92 5.09 32.00 -8.89
CA SER A 92 4.47 31.70 -7.59
C SER A 92 5.03 30.40 -6.99
N PRO A 93 4.82 30.15 -5.68
CA PRO A 93 5.14 28.87 -5.07
C PRO A 93 4.47 27.66 -5.75
N CYS A 94 3.38 27.87 -6.49
CA CYS A 94 2.75 26.81 -7.29
C CYS A 94 3.63 26.39 -8.46
N GLU A 95 4.30 27.33 -9.14
CA GLU A 95 5.23 27.04 -10.22
C GLU A 95 6.48 26.30 -9.72
N ASP A 96 7.01 26.69 -8.56
CA ASP A 96 8.12 25.94 -7.93
C ASP A 96 7.72 24.49 -7.62
N ARG A 97 6.47 24.26 -7.18
CA ARG A 97 5.93 22.91 -7.00
C ARG A 97 5.82 22.17 -8.32
N LEU A 98 5.41 22.84 -9.40
CA LEU A 98 5.35 22.25 -10.73
C LEU A 98 6.75 21.83 -11.21
N HIS A 99 7.76 22.68 -11.06
CA HIS A 99 9.15 22.34 -11.41
C HIS A 99 9.67 21.13 -10.62
N ARG A 100 9.39 21.06 -9.31
CA ARG A 100 9.74 19.89 -8.50
C ARG A 100 8.99 18.63 -8.93
N ALA A 101 7.70 18.75 -9.22
CA ALA A 101 6.90 17.65 -9.75
C ALA A 101 7.43 17.14 -11.09
N TYR A 102 7.82 18.06 -11.98
CA TYR A 102 8.41 17.74 -13.27
C TYR A 102 9.71 16.96 -13.10
N ALA A 103 10.65 17.48 -12.29
CA ALA A 103 11.91 16.82 -12.00
C ALA A 103 11.72 15.43 -11.36
N ALA A 104 10.80 15.31 -10.39
CA ALA A 104 10.49 14.04 -9.74
C ALA A 104 9.89 13.03 -10.72
N GLY A 105 8.96 13.45 -11.57
CA GLY A 105 8.35 12.59 -12.57
C GLY A 105 9.34 12.12 -13.64
N VAL A 106 10.20 13.01 -14.14
CA VAL A 106 11.29 12.64 -15.07
C VAL A 106 12.25 11.65 -14.42
N SER A 107 12.65 11.91 -13.16
CA SER A 107 13.53 11.01 -12.40
C SER A 107 12.93 9.61 -12.22
N ALA A 108 11.63 9.53 -11.91
CA ALA A 108 10.90 8.27 -11.81
C ALA A 108 10.76 7.57 -13.18
N GLY A 109 10.55 8.32 -14.27
CA GLY A 109 10.50 7.80 -15.63
C GLY A 109 11.84 7.24 -16.12
N VAL A 110 12.97 7.85 -15.75
CA VAL A 110 14.32 7.29 -15.99
C VAL A 110 14.46 5.93 -15.34
N LYS A 111 14.05 5.79 -14.07
CA LYS A 111 14.08 4.52 -13.35
C LYS A 111 13.20 3.46 -14.04
N LEU A 112 11.99 3.84 -14.46
CA LEU A 112 11.07 2.93 -15.13
C LEU A 112 11.58 2.47 -16.51
N ARG A 113 12.24 3.35 -17.27
CA ARG A 113 12.94 2.99 -18.51
C ARG A 113 14.05 1.97 -18.25
N ALA A 114 14.89 2.19 -17.24
CA ALA A 114 15.96 1.26 -16.88
C ALA A 114 15.41 -0.12 -16.50
N LEU A 115 14.28 -0.19 -15.78
CA LEU A 115 13.59 -1.46 -15.47
C LEU A 115 13.14 -2.19 -16.74
N ASN A 116 12.46 -1.51 -17.66
CA ASN A 116 12.02 -2.09 -18.93
C ASN A 116 13.20 -2.58 -19.78
N ALA A 117 14.34 -1.89 -19.75
CA ALA A 117 15.53 -2.28 -20.51
C ALA A 117 16.26 -3.50 -19.92
N ALA A 118 16.30 -3.61 -18.59
CA ALA A 118 17.15 -4.59 -17.91
C ALA A 118 16.43 -5.90 -17.54
N PHE A 119 15.29 -5.81 -16.88
CA PHE A 119 14.66 -6.97 -16.23
C PHE A 119 14.20 -8.06 -17.22
N PRO A 120 13.51 -7.74 -18.33
CA PRO A 120 13.15 -8.76 -19.32
C PRO A 120 14.36 -9.52 -19.89
N ARG A 121 15.53 -8.88 -20.02
CA ARG A 121 16.75 -9.48 -20.58
C ARG A 121 17.44 -10.46 -19.63
N CYS A 122 17.25 -10.31 -18.32
CA CYS A 122 17.79 -11.24 -17.32
C CYS A 122 16.82 -12.38 -16.97
N GLY A 123 15.67 -12.47 -17.65
CA GLY A 123 14.69 -13.55 -17.47
C GLY A 123 13.66 -13.33 -16.36
N ILE A 124 13.67 -12.17 -15.69
CA ILE A 124 12.65 -11.82 -14.69
C ILE A 124 11.79 -10.70 -15.25
N VAL A 125 10.51 -10.98 -15.53
CA VAL A 125 9.64 -9.97 -16.15
C VAL A 125 8.86 -9.20 -15.09
N PRO A 126 8.97 -7.86 -15.05
CA PRO A 126 8.14 -7.03 -14.19
C PRO A 126 6.68 -7.08 -14.64
N LEU A 127 5.77 -7.21 -13.68
CA LEU A 127 4.34 -7.43 -13.93
C LEU A 127 3.50 -6.18 -13.70
N ALA A 128 3.89 -5.32 -12.76
CA ALA A 128 3.15 -4.12 -12.41
C ALA A 128 4.01 -3.12 -11.66
N VAL A 129 3.52 -1.87 -11.61
CA VAL A 129 4.01 -0.83 -10.70
C VAL A 129 2.97 -0.59 -9.62
N GLN A 130 3.40 -0.57 -8.37
CA GLN A 130 2.60 -0.21 -7.20
C GLN A 130 3.19 1.03 -6.55
N ASP A 131 2.35 1.77 -5.84
CA ASP A 131 2.76 3.01 -5.19
C ASP A 131 3.39 4.03 -6.16
N ALA A 132 2.85 4.14 -7.38
CA ALA A 132 3.33 5.06 -8.41
C ALA A 132 3.41 6.52 -7.93
N GLN A 133 2.60 6.89 -6.93
CA GLN A 133 2.63 8.19 -6.27
C GLN A 133 3.92 8.47 -5.48
N ALA A 134 4.73 7.46 -5.18
CA ALA A 134 5.95 7.59 -4.39
C ALA A 134 7.16 8.09 -5.20
N GLY A 135 6.95 8.55 -6.45
CA GLY A 135 8.03 8.99 -7.34
C GLY A 135 8.98 7.83 -7.62
N THR A 136 10.29 8.02 -7.45
CA THR A 136 11.29 6.94 -7.60
C THR A 136 11.11 5.81 -6.57
N GLY A 137 10.33 6.02 -5.50
CA GLY A 137 10.09 5.06 -4.43
C GLY A 137 9.01 3.99 -4.71
N PHE A 138 8.52 3.86 -5.94
CA PHE A 138 7.50 2.88 -6.33
C PHE A 138 7.96 1.44 -6.11
N THR A 139 7.00 0.54 -5.90
CA THR A 139 7.22 -0.90 -5.78
C THR A 139 7.04 -1.57 -7.13
N THR A 140 8.04 -2.32 -7.59
CA THR A 140 7.93 -3.14 -8.79
C THR A 140 7.44 -4.53 -8.43
N VAL A 141 6.41 -5.02 -9.11
CA VAL A 141 5.92 -6.38 -8.89
C VAL A 141 6.62 -7.35 -9.85
N VAL A 142 7.11 -8.46 -9.32
CA VAL A 142 7.71 -9.56 -10.07
C VAL A 142 7.13 -10.88 -9.58
N GLU A 143 7.28 -11.94 -10.38
CA GLU A 143 7.00 -13.31 -9.95
C GLU A 143 8.31 -14.07 -9.79
N LEU A 144 8.48 -14.78 -8.67
CA LEU A 144 9.62 -15.65 -8.43
C LEU A 144 9.18 -16.88 -7.66
N ASP A 145 9.60 -18.04 -8.15
CA ASP A 145 9.47 -19.31 -7.44
C ASP A 145 10.43 -19.33 -6.24
N LEU A 146 9.92 -18.97 -5.06
CA LEU A 146 10.67 -19.00 -3.80
C LEU A 146 10.38 -20.32 -3.08
N ALA A 147 11.40 -21.15 -2.89
CA ALA A 147 11.23 -22.37 -2.12
C ALA A 147 10.94 -22.06 -0.64
N VAL A 148 10.09 -22.90 -0.02
CA VAL A 148 9.63 -22.71 1.36
C VAL A 148 10.80 -22.64 2.36
N GLN A 149 11.82 -23.49 2.20
CA GLN A 149 12.93 -23.65 3.15
C GLN A 149 14.21 -22.92 2.73
N ASP A 150 14.46 -22.78 1.42
CA ASP A 150 15.67 -22.12 0.90
C ASP A 150 15.34 -21.14 -0.22
N GLN A 151 15.17 -19.87 0.14
CA GLN A 151 14.79 -18.82 -0.79
C GLN A 151 15.99 -18.25 -1.57
N GLN A 152 17.20 -18.44 -1.06
CA GLN A 152 18.38 -17.72 -1.54
C GLN A 152 18.68 -18.02 -3.01
N PRO A 153 18.62 -19.27 -3.51
CA PRO A 153 18.85 -19.57 -4.92
C PRO A 153 17.89 -18.82 -5.85
N ALA A 154 16.63 -18.65 -5.43
CA ALA A 154 15.65 -17.92 -6.22
C ALA A 154 15.91 -16.42 -6.23
N LEU A 155 16.35 -15.86 -5.10
CA LEU A 155 16.73 -14.46 -4.96
C LEU A 155 18.03 -14.13 -5.70
N ASP A 156 18.98 -15.05 -5.74
CA ASP A 156 20.26 -14.86 -6.43
C ASP A 156 20.07 -14.64 -7.94
N ARG A 157 18.97 -15.15 -8.52
CA ARG A 157 18.56 -14.89 -9.92
C ARG A 157 18.29 -13.40 -10.20
N LEU A 158 17.98 -12.59 -9.17
CA LEU A 158 17.79 -11.14 -9.32
C LEU A 158 19.11 -10.38 -9.40
N THR A 159 20.22 -10.93 -8.91
CA THR A 159 21.55 -10.29 -8.93
C THR A 159 21.93 -9.76 -10.32
N PRO A 160 21.90 -10.56 -11.41
CA PRO A 160 22.21 -10.05 -12.75
C PRO A 160 21.22 -8.98 -13.22
N CYS A 161 19.94 -9.06 -12.82
CA CYS A 161 18.93 -8.06 -13.15
C CYS A 161 19.21 -6.71 -12.49
N ILE A 162 19.62 -6.72 -11.22
CA ILE A 162 19.97 -5.52 -10.45
C ILE A 162 21.19 -4.84 -11.07
N ALA A 163 22.22 -5.62 -11.41
CA ALA A 163 23.41 -5.10 -12.09
C ALA A 163 23.05 -4.47 -13.43
N ALA A 164 22.29 -5.18 -14.29
CA ALA A 164 21.86 -4.67 -15.58
C ALA A 164 20.98 -3.41 -15.45
N PHE A 165 20.10 -3.36 -14.45
CA PHE A 165 19.27 -2.19 -14.15
C PHE A 165 20.12 -0.97 -13.80
N ARG A 166 21.11 -1.13 -12.92
CA ARG A 166 22.02 -0.04 -12.55
C ARG A 166 22.88 0.42 -13.72
N SER A 167 23.35 -0.49 -14.56
CA SER A 167 24.08 -0.15 -15.77
C SER A 167 23.22 0.56 -16.83
N ALA A 168 21.89 0.38 -16.80
CA ALA A 168 20.95 1.07 -17.68
C ALA A 168 20.55 2.46 -17.17
N LEU A 169 20.90 2.82 -15.93
CA LEU A 169 20.69 4.16 -15.39
C LEU A 169 21.76 5.14 -15.90
N PRO A 170 21.44 6.45 -16.00
CA PRO A 170 22.43 7.48 -16.25
C PRO A 170 23.56 7.48 -15.21
N PRO A 171 24.80 7.89 -15.57
CA PRO A 171 25.92 7.94 -14.63
C PRO A 171 25.65 8.79 -13.38
N ASP A 172 24.86 9.85 -13.53
CA ASP A 172 24.45 10.80 -12.50
C ASP A 172 23.18 10.37 -11.73
N ALA A 173 22.68 9.15 -11.93
CA ALA A 173 21.48 8.66 -11.26
C ALA A 173 21.62 8.67 -9.74
N THR A 174 20.60 9.18 -9.05
CA THR A 174 20.59 9.35 -7.59
C THR A 174 20.50 8.01 -6.85
N PRO A 175 20.85 7.96 -5.54
CA PRO A 175 20.67 6.76 -4.73
C PRO A 175 19.25 6.17 -4.76
N GLU A 176 18.22 7.02 -4.81
CA GLU A 176 16.81 6.60 -4.86
C GLU A 176 16.44 5.98 -6.22
N GLN A 177 17.03 6.48 -7.30
CA GLN A 177 16.90 5.86 -8.62
C GLN A 177 17.58 4.50 -8.66
N ARG A 178 18.77 4.37 -8.05
CA ARG A 178 19.55 3.11 -7.98
C ARG A 178 18.96 2.06 -7.03
N SER A 179 18.13 2.47 -6.09
CA SER A 179 17.44 1.58 -5.15
C SER A 179 16.26 0.88 -5.81
N LEU A 180 15.85 -0.30 -5.32
CA LEU A 180 14.65 -1.00 -5.79
C LEU A 180 13.77 -1.42 -4.61
N LYS A 181 12.45 -1.36 -4.81
CA LYS A 181 11.48 -2.03 -3.94
C LYS A 181 10.75 -3.06 -4.77
N LEU A 182 10.76 -4.30 -4.32
CA LEU A 182 10.15 -5.41 -5.04
C LEU A 182 9.01 -5.98 -4.21
N ARG A 183 7.88 -6.23 -4.87
CA ARG A 183 6.87 -7.17 -4.42
C ARG A 183 7.01 -8.44 -5.23
N ILE A 184 7.24 -9.56 -4.55
CA ILE A 184 7.44 -10.87 -5.14
C ILE A 184 6.15 -11.67 -4.96
N LEU A 185 5.53 -12.02 -6.08
CA LEU A 185 4.44 -12.98 -6.15
C LEU A 185 5.01 -14.39 -6.27
N LEU A 186 4.33 -15.36 -5.66
CA LEU A 186 4.61 -16.77 -5.88
C LEU A 186 3.86 -17.25 -7.13
N PRO A 187 4.53 -17.99 -8.04
CA PRO A 187 3.84 -18.59 -9.18
C PRO A 187 2.74 -19.53 -8.71
N LYS A 188 1.61 -19.51 -9.43
CA LYS A 188 0.51 -20.46 -9.21
C LYS A 188 0.55 -21.56 -10.27
N PRO A 189 0.42 -22.85 -9.91
CA PRO A 189 0.39 -23.92 -10.89
C PRO A 189 -0.72 -23.70 -11.93
N GLY A 190 -0.35 -23.71 -13.21
CA GLY A 190 -1.29 -23.50 -14.33
C GLY A 190 -1.70 -22.03 -14.57
N GLU A 191 -1.22 -21.10 -13.74
CA GLU A 191 -1.45 -19.66 -13.88
C GLU A 191 -0.10 -18.96 -14.06
N THR A 192 0.34 -18.79 -15.30
CA THR A 192 1.50 -17.94 -15.59
C THR A 192 1.05 -16.49 -15.68
N ALA A 193 1.65 -15.60 -14.89
CA ALA A 193 1.41 -14.17 -15.03
C ALA A 193 1.76 -13.73 -16.45
N ARG A 194 0.82 -13.05 -17.13
CA ARG A 194 1.08 -12.52 -18.47
C ARG A 194 1.89 -11.23 -18.33
N PRO A 195 3.13 -11.20 -18.84
CA PRO A 195 3.92 -9.99 -18.77
C PRO A 195 3.28 -8.89 -19.63
N PRO A 196 3.34 -7.63 -19.18
CA PRO A 196 2.95 -6.51 -20.02
C PRO A 196 3.93 -6.38 -21.20
N ALA A 197 3.45 -5.90 -22.35
CA ALA A 197 4.34 -5.55 -23.46
C ALA A 197 5.31 -4.42 -23.08
N LEU A 198 4.86 -3.52 -22.20
CA LEU A 198 5.63 -2.42 -21.65
C LEU A 198 5.19 -2.13 -20.22
N LEU A 199 6.13 -2.01 -19.28
CA LEU A 199 5.84 -1.60 -17.91
C LEU A 199 5.73 -0.08 -17.84
N THR A 200 4.53 0.43 -17.58
CA THR A 200 4.21 1.84 -17.33
C THR A 200 3.66 2.05 -15.92
N PHE A 201 3.48 3.32 -15.50
CA PHE A 201 2.85 3.63 -14.21
C PHE A 201 1.37 3.19 -14.11
N GLU A 202 0.70 2.99 -15.25
CA GLU A 202 -0.67 2.45 -15.32
C GLU A 202 -0.70 0.91 -15.33
N THR A 203 0.46 0.27 -15.44
CA THR A 203 0.53 -1.19 -15.50
C THR A 203 0.20 -1.77 -14.14
N THR A 204 -0.99 -2.37 -14.06
CA THR A 204 -1.55 -2.97 -12.84
C THR A 204 -1.69 -4.48 -12.99
N LEU A 205 -1.70 -5.18 -11.85
CA LEU A 205 -1.98 -6.62 -11.85
C LEU A 205 -3.45 -6.84 -12.17
N ALA A 206 -3.74 -7.68 -13.17
CA ALA A 206 -5.12 -8.03 -13.54
C ALA A 206 -5.90 -8.64 -12.36
N ARG A 207 -5.22 -9.42 -11.51
CA ARG A 207 -5.74 -9.96 -10.25
C ARG A 207 -4.59 -10.20 -9.28
N THR A 208 -4.68 -9.57 -8.12
CA THR A 208 -4.18 -10.16 -6.88
C THR A 208 -5.31 -10.02 -5.87
N PRO A 209 -6.10 -11.07 -5.61
CA PRO A 209 -6.86 -11.12 -4.38
C PRO A 209 -5.93 -10.71 -3.24
N SER A 210 -6.39 -9.85 -2.34
CA SER A 210 -5.69 -9.52 -1.09
C SER A 210 -5.26 -10.75 -0.30
N ASP A 211 -5.86 -11.89 -0.62
CA ASP A 211 -5.77 -13.16 0.08
C ASP A 211 -4.59 -14.02 -0.40
N ASP A 212 -3.91 -13.64 -1.49
CA ASP A 212 -2.69 -14.33 -1.93
C ASP A 212 -1.47 -13.78 -1.19
N ILE A 213 -0.65 -14.69 -0.65
CA ILE A 213 0.61 -14.30 -0.02
C ILE A 213 1.56 -13.74 -1.09
N SER A 214 2.23 -12.65 -0.73
CA SER A 214 3.33 -12.08 -1.48
C SER A 214 4.33 -11.46 -0.52
N PHE A 215 5.55 -11.26 -1.01
CA PHE A 215 6.66 -10.80 -0.18
C PHE A 215 7.19 -9.45 -0.65
N LEU A 216 7.67 -8.64 0.28
CA LEU A 216 8.33 -7.37 0.02
C LEU A 216 9.82 -7.50 0.31
N THR A 217 10.64 -6.86 -0.50
CA THR A 217 12.06 -6.66 -0.23
C THR A 217 12.54 -5.32 -0.79
N GLY A 218 13.48 -4.70 -0.10
CA GLY A 218 14.15 -3.47 -0.52
C GLY A 218 15.61 -3.73 -0.85
N ILE A 219 16.10 -3.08 -1.89
CA ILE A 219 17.47 -3.20 -2.38
C ILE A 219 18.04 -1.79 -2.37
N GLY A 220 19.07 -1.57 -1.55
CA GLY A 220 19.74 -0.28 -1.45
C GLY A 220 20.53 0.07 -2.72
N PRO A 221 21.06 1.30 -2.81
CA PRO A 221 21.76 1.77 -4.01
C PRO A 221 23.05 1.00 -4.30
N GLU A 222 23.74 0.53 -3.25
CA GLU A 222 25.03 -0.19 -3.32
C GLU A 222 24.90 -1.69 -3.05
N THR A 223 23.67 -2.19 -2.89
CA THR A 223 23.41 -3.58 -2.51
C THR A 223 23.29 -4.46 -3.75
N ASP A 224 24.29 -5.30 -4.03
CA ASP A 224 24.28 -6.12 -5.25
C ASP A 224 23.47 -7.42 -5.12
N ARG A 225 23.16 -7.84 -3.89
CA ARG A 225 22.49 -9.12 -3.60
C ARG A 225 21.34 -8.94 -2.64
N ILE A 226 20.32 -9.78 -2.81
CA ILE A 226 19.16 -9.79 -1.93
C ILE A 226 19.32 -10.93 -0.93
N SER A 227 19.28 -10.61 0.36
CA SER A 227 19.27 -11.62 1.42
C SER A 227 17.85 -12.07 1.71
N ALA A 228 17.65 -13.38 1.89
CA ALA A 228 16.38 -13.96 2.33
C ALA A 228 15.91 -13.39 3.68
N GLU A 229 16.83 -12.90 4.52
CA GLU A 229 16.51 -12.26 5.80
C GLU A 229 15.73 -10.96 5.64
N ASN A 230 15.81 -10.31 4.47
CA ASN A 230 15.14 -9.06 4.14
C ASN A 230 13.73 -9.25 3.59
N LEU A 231 13.31 -10.49 3.31
CA LEU A 231 11.95 -10.78 2.90
C LEU A 231 10.97 -10.42 4.03
N ARG A 232 9.87 -9.78 3.66
CA ARG A 232 8.77 -9.40 4.55
C ARG A 232 7.47 -9.87 3.95
N VAL A 233 6.49 -10.27 4.74
CA VAL A 233 5.14 -10.53 4.22
C VAL A 233 4.47 -9.21 3.84
N HIS A 234 3.76 -9.17 2.71
CA HIS A 234 2.99 -8.01 2.30
C HIS A 234 1.80 -7.77 3.24
N PRO A 235 1.63 -6.57 3.85
CA PRO A 235 0.62 -6.30 4.88
C PRO A 235 -0.84 -6.60 4.49
N ALA A 236 -1.17 -6.41 3.21
CA ALA A 236 -2.53 -6.68 2.71
C ALA A 236 -2.97 -8.13 2.93
N PHE A 237 -2.03 -9.10 2.92
CA PHE A 237 -2.33 -10.51 3.17
C PHE A 237 -2.87 -10.73 4.59
N LEU A 238 -2.23 -10.14 5.59
CA LEU A 238 -2.66 -10.25 6.99
C LEU A 238 -3.93 -9.45 7.29
N SER A 239 -4.22 -8.44 6.47
CA SER A 239 -5.43 -7.61 6.56
C SER A 239 -6.63 -8.22 5.83
N ALA A 240 -6.39 -9.22 4.97
CA ALA A 240 -7.43 -9.94 4.25
C ALA A 240 -8.46 -10.53 5.22
N LYS A 241 -9.75 -10.39 4.88
CA LYS A 241 -10.86 -10.80 5.77
C LYS A 241 -10.73 -12.26 6.19
N LYS A 242 -10.39 -13.16 5.26
CA LYS A 242 -10.23 -14.59 5.52
C LYS A 242 -9.14 -14.86 6.56
N VAL A 243 -7.92 -14.38 6.28
CA VAL A 243 -6.75 -14.59 7.16
C VAL A 243 -6.97 -13.94 8.52
N ARG A 244 -7.43 -12.69 8.56
CA ARG A 244 -7.72 -11.98 9.81
C ARG A 244 -8.74 -12.75 10.66
N ASN A 245 -9.83 -13.23 10.05
CA ASN A 245 -10.85 -13.97 10.78
C ASN A 245 -10.30 -15.28 11.34
N GLN A 246 -9.50 -16.05 10.57
CA GLN A 246 -8.86 -17.27 11.08
C GLN A 246 -7.98 -17.01 12.30
N LEU A 247 -7.17 -15.95 12.28
CA LEU A 247 -6.34 -15.56 13.42
C LEU A 247 -7.18 -15.16 14.63
N VAL A 248 -8.23 -14.38 14.42
CA VAL A 248 -9.16 -13.94 15.47
C VAL A 248 -9.92 -15.12 16.08
N ASP A 249 -10.41 -16.05 15.25
CA ASP A 249 -11.15 -17.23 15.69
C ASP A 249 -10.27 -18.17 16.50
N ALA A 250 -9.02 -18.40 16.07
CA ALA A 250 -8.04 -19.18 16.83
C ALA A 250 -7.72 -18.55 18.19
N ALA A 251 -7.53 -17.23 18.25
CA ALA A 251 -7.32 -16.51 19.50
C ALA A 251 -8.55 -16.56 20.43
N ALA A 252 -9.75 -16.41 19.88
CA ALA A 252 -10.99 -16.50 20.64
C ALA A 252 -11.21 -17.92 21.17
N GLY A 253 -10.90 -18.95 20.38
CA GLY A 253 -10.92 -20.35 20.81
C GLY A 253 -9.96 -20.62 21.96
N ALA A 254 -8.72 -20.13 21.86
CA ALA A 254 -7.73 -20.25 22.92
C ALA A 254 -8.19 -19.60 24.23
N LEU A 255 -8.74 -18.38 24.17
CA LEU A 255 -9.24 -17.67 25.34
C LEU A 255 -10.52 -18.28 25.92
N SER A 256 -11.34 -18.94 25.11
CA SER A 256 -12.55 -19.63 25.58
C SER A 256 -12.21 -20.92 26.33
N ALA A 257 -11.10 -21.56 25.97
CA ALA A 257 -10.58 -22.74 26.66
C ALA A 257 -9.73 -22.39 27.90
N ASP A 258 -9.29 -21.14 28.03
CA ASP A 258 -8.49 -20.66 29.15
C ASP A 258 -9.37 -20.37 30.39
N PRO A 259 -9.02 -20.88 31.59
CA PRO A 259 -9.83 -20.69 32.80
C PRO A 259 -10.01 -19.23 33.23
N ALA A 260 -9.03 -18.36 32.93
CA ALA A 260 -9.12 -16.93 33.23
C ALA A 260 -9.85 -16.14 32.12
N GLY A 261 -10.23 -16.82 31.03
CA GLY A 261 -11.04 -16.27 29.96
C GLY A 261 -10.41 -15.10 29.22
N GLY A 262 -11.23 -14.46 28.40
CA GLY A 262 -10.90 -13.23 27.70
C GLY A 262 -11.85 -12.95 26.54
N HIS A 263 -11.70 -11.77 25.95
CA HIS A 263 -12.51 -11.33 24.82
C HIS A 263 -11.63 -10.76 23.71
N VAL A 264 -11.75 -11.30 22.50
CA VAL A 264 -11.12 -10.73 21.30
C VAL A 264 -12.06 -9.67 20.71
N PRO A 265 -11.61 -8.41 20.56
CA PRO A 265 -12.42 -7.37 19.92
C PRO A 265 -12.81 -7.71 18.48
N LYS A 266 -13.99 -7.27 18.04
CA LYS A 266 -14.50 -7.52 16.67
C LYS A 266 -13.59 -7.01 15.55
N LEU A 267 -12.81 -5.96 15.80
CA LEU A 267 -11.88 -5.36 14.85
C LEU A 267 -10.42 -5.61 15.27
N ALA A 268 -10.13 -6.79 15.81
CA ALA A 268 -8.76 -7.18 16.12
C ALA A 268 -7.96 -7.43 14.83
N PHE A 269 -6.69 -7.01 14.86
CA PHE A 269 -5.73 -7.20 13.79
C PHE A 269 -4.47 -7.87 14.33
N PRO A 270 -3.77 -8.67 13.49
CA PRO A 270 -2.49 -9.23 13.87
C PRO A 270 -1.48 -8.11 14.20
N THR A 271 -0.92 -8.19 15.39
CA THR A 271 0.05 -7.23 15.93
C THR A 271 1.43 -7.87 15.95
N GLY A 272 2.46 -7.08 15.60
CA GLY A 272 3.86 -7.49 15.69
C GLY A 272 4.23 -8.66 14.77
N ALA A 273 3.47 -8.91 13.70
CA ALA A 273 3.65 -10.08 12.86
C ALA A 273 5.09 -10.22 12.32
N ARG A 274 5.55 -11.47 12.25
CA ARG A 274 6.86 -11.90 11.76
C ARG A 274 6.72 -13.11 10.85
N LEU A 275 7.42 -13.09 9.73
CA LEU A 275 7.64 -14.25 8.87
C LEU A 275 8.73 -15.12 9.49
N ASP A 276 8.53 -16.42 9.57
CA ASP A 276 9.52 -17.34 10.15
C ASP A 276 10.88 -17.21 9.45
N PRO A 277 12.02 -17.27 10.17
CA PRO A 277 13.33 -17.03 9.57
C PRO A 277 13.74 -18.13 8.59
N GLN A 278 13.23 -19.36 8.75
CA GLN A 278 13.61 -20.51 7.93
C GLN A 278 12.51 -20.90 6.94
N ARG A 279 11.25 -20.57 7.23
CA ARG A 279 10.10 -20.96 6.43
C ARG A 279 9.31 -19.77 5.88
N LEU A 280 9.04 -19.75 4.58
CA LEU A 280 8.19 -18.71 3.96
C LEU A 280 6.69 -18.87 4.22
N ASP A 281 6.28 -20.08 4.57
CA ASP A 281 4.90 -20.45 4.78
C ASP A 281 4.51 -20.43 6.27
N VAL A 282 5.34 -19.87 7.15
CA VAL A 282 5.03 -19.76 8.58
C VAL A 282 5.05 -18.29 9.01
N ILE A 283 3.94 -17.81 9.56
CA ILE A 283 3.81 -16.47 10.11
C ILE A 283 3.49 -16.55 11.59
N ARG A 284 4.21 -15.77 12.38
CA ARG A 284 3.99 -15.60 13.82
C ARG A 284 3.39 -14.24 14.07
N SER A 285 2.39 -14.15 14.94
CA SER A 285 1.75 -12.87 15.25
C SER A 285 1.10 -12.88 16.62
N TYR A 286 0.65 -11.72 17.09
CA TYR A 286 -0.20 -11.58 18.26
C TYR A 286 -1.60 -11.15 17.86
N ILE A 287 -2.62 -11.69 18.51
CA ILE A 287 -3.96 -11.07 18.54
C ILE A 287 -4.18 -10.47 19.91
N LEU A 288 -4.39 -9.15 19.93
CA LEU A 288 -4.67 -8.43 21.16
C LEU A 288 -6.12 -8.67 21.60
N ALA A 289 -6.28 -8.94 22.90
CA ALA A 289 -7.54 -9.30 23.53
C ALA A 289 -7.65 -8.62 24.90
N CYS A 290 -8.81 -8.77 25.55
CA CYS A 290 -9.14 -8.09 26.79
C CYS A 290 -9.55 -9.09 27.87
N SER A 291 -9.07 -8.91 29.10
CA SER A 291 -9.49 -9.70 30.27
C SER A 291 -10.96 -9.49 30.61
N THR A 292 -11.43 -8.25 30.46
CA THR A 292 -12.81 -7.86 30.74
C THR A 292 -13.40 -7.11 29.55
N ALA A 293 -14.60 -7.53 29.13
CA ALA A 293 -15.41 -6.83 28.14
C ALA A 293 -16.76 -6.49 28.76
N ARG A 294 -17.02 -5.20 28.99
CA ARG A 294 -18.33 -4.70 29.46
C ARG A 294 -19.06 -3.98 28.33
N LYS A 295 -20.29 -4.42 28.06
CA LYS A 295 -21.15 -3.79 27.04
C LYS A 295 -21.39 -2.32 27.40
N GLY A 296 -21.04 -1.40 26.50
CA GLY A 296 -21.26 0.03 26.66
C GLY A 296 -20.10 0.87 27.22
N GLN A 297 -18.95 0.27 27.61
CA GLN A 297 -17.81 1.00 28.20
C GLN A 297 -16.73 1.46 27.20
N GLY A 298 -17.05 1.58 25.91
CA GLY A 298 -16.06 1.95 24.88
C GLY A 298 -15.04 0.83 24.58
N PRO A 299 -13.98 1.10 23.80
CA PRO A 299 -13.01 0.08 23.40
C PRO A 299 -12.21 -0.42 24.62
N CYS A 300 -12.09 -1.74 24.76
CA CYS A 300 -11.36 -2.33 25.86
C CYS A 300 -9.84 -2.11 25.71
N LYS A 301 -9.12 -1.99 26.83
CA LYS A 301 -7.70 -1.57 26.86
C LYS A 301 -6.71 -2.58 26.27
N THR A 302 -7.15 -3.72 25.77
CA THR A 302 -6.31 -4.83 25.26
C THR A 302 -5.11 -5.15 26.14
N ASP A 303 -5.34 -5.83 27.25
CA ASP A 303 -4.36 -6.24 28.27
C ASP A 303 -3.93 -7.71 28.17
N ILE A 304 -4.43 -8.41 27.15
CA ILE A 304 -4.07 -9.80 26.81
C ILE A 304 -3.54 -9.85 25.37
N ALA A 305 -2.57 -10.71 25.11
CA ALA A 305 -2.16 -11.07 23.76
C ALA A 305 -2.11 -12.59 23.60
N VAL A 306 -2.75 -13.10 22.56
CA VAL A 306 -2.60 -14.51 22.17
C VAL A 306 -1.51 -14.58 21.11
N ARG A 307 -0.43 -15.31 21.41
CA ARG A 307 0.64 -15.61 20.46
C ARG A 307 0.18 -16.72 19.53
N LEU A 308 0.25 -16.49 18.23
CA LEU A 308 -0.22 -17.41 17.19
C LEU A 308 0.92 -17.77 16.24
N ARG A 309 0.91 -19.03 15.78
CA ARG A 309 1.67 -19.53 14.62
C ARG A 309 0.68 -19.93 13.53
N HIS A 310 0.81 -19.34 12.36
CA HIS A 310 0.01 -19.65 11.17
C HIS A 310 0.90 -20.40 10.18
N ASP A 311 0.61 -21.66 9.93
CA ASP A 311 1.26 -22.49 8.90
C ASP A 311 0.39 -22.46 7.64
N LEU A 312 0.85 -21.74 6.62
CA LEU A 312 0.13 -21.51 5.36
C LEU A 312 0.10 -22.77 4.50
N GLY A 313 1.04 -23.69 4.67
CA GLY A 313 1.06 -24.96 3.95
C GLY A 313 -0.10 -25.86 4.36
N THR A 314 -0.46 -25.87 5.64
CA THR A 314 -1.61 -26.63 6.16
C THR A 314 -2.88 -25.77 6.32
N GLY A 315 -2.74 -24.45 6.32
CA GLY A 315 -3.82 -23.50 6.65
C GLY A 315 -4.17 -23.47 8.14
N GLU A 316 -3.33 -24.06 9.00
CA GLU A 316 -3.56 -24.16 10.44
C GLU A 316 -3.08 -22.92 11.18
N VAL A 317 -3.89 -22.43 12.13
CA VAL A 317 -3.47 -21.40 13.10
C VAL A 317 -3.42 -22.05 14.48
N THR A 318 -2.21 -22.21 15.02
CA THR A 318 -1.96 -22.79 16.34
C THR A 318 -1.74 -21.66 17.37
N PRO A 319 -2.55 -21.60 18.45
CA PRO A 319 -2.24 -20.77 19.61
C PRO A 319 -1.04 -21.34 20.38
N GLU A 320 0.00 -20.54 20.57
CA GLU A 320 1.23 -20.97 21.24
C GLU A 320 1.30 -20.52 22.70
N ALA A 321 0.73 -19.36 23.03
CA ALA A 321 0.73 -18.81 24.39
C ALA A 321 -0.36 -17.75 24.56
N ILE A 322 -0.85 -17.61 25.79
CA ILE A 322 -1.69 -16.47 26.22
C ILE A 322 -0.83 -15.63 27.16
N LEU A 323 -0.60 -14.37 26.78
CA LEU A 323 0.16 -13.40 27.56
C LEU A 323 -0.84 -12.44 28.23
N ARG A 324 -0.67 -12.20 29.52
CA ARG A 324 -1.50 -11.30 30.32
C ARG A 324 -0.63 -10.15 30.81
N GLU A 325 -1.27 -9.06 31.22
CA GLU A 325 -0.58 -7.87 31.75
C GLU A 325 0.45 -7.31 30.76
N ILE A 326 0.12 -7.36 29.46
CA ILE A 326 1.01 -6.91 28.38
C ILE A 326 1.18 -5.40 28.31
N ARG A 327 0.68 -4.66 29.32
CA ARG A 327 0.79 -3.21 29.41
C ARG A 327 1.44 -2.83 30.72
N ASP A 328 2.38 -1.90 30.63
CA ASP A 328 3.01 -1.32 31.81
C ASP A 328 2.09 -0.33 32.54
N ILE A 329 2.59 0.25 33.62
CA ILE A 329 1.87 1.23 34.45
C ILE A 329 1.46 2.50 33.66
N SER A 330 2.15 2.82 32.57
CA SER A 330 1.83 3.95 31.68
C SER A 330 0.78 3.59 30.64
N GLY A 331 0.43 2.30 30.52
CA GLY A 331 -0.47 1.75 29.51
C GLY A 331 0.24 1.40 28.20
N SER A 332 1.57 1.46 28.14
CA SER A 332 2.35 1.12 26.95
C SER A 332 2.38 -0.38 26.72
N LEU A 333 2.24 -0.81 25.46
CA LEU A 333 2.23 -2.22 25.07
C LEU A 333 3.64 -2.81 25.12
N HIS A 334 3.81 -3.90 25.86
CA HIS A 334 5.06 -4.66 25.97
C HIS A 334 4.81 -6.12 25.58
N LEU A 335 5.32 -6.51 24.42
CA LEU A 335 5.23 -7.88 23.90
C LEU A 335 6.62 -8.49 23.77
N PRO A 336 6.81 -9.76 24.13
CA PRO A 336 8.03 -10.47 23.81
C PRO A 336 8.32 -10.41 22.30
N PRO A 337 9.59 -10.36 21.87
CA PRO A 337 9.91 -10.39 20.46
C PRO A 337 9.47 -11.74 19.86
N LEU A 338 8.85 -11.68 18.68
CA LEU A 338 8.61 -12.87 17.87
C LEU A 338 9.87 -13.20 17.07
N PRO A 339 10.25 -14.48 16.96
CA PRO A 339 11.33 -14.87 16.08
C PRO A 339 10.93 -14.64 14.62
N GLY A 340 11.89 -14.22 13.82
CA GLY A 340 11.74 -14.11 12.38
C GLY A 340 11.85 -12.70 11.80
N ARG A 341 11.54 -12.64 10.51
CA ARG A 341 11.64 -11.49 9.63
C ARG A 341 10.40 -10.60 9.79
N GLY A 342 10.53 -9.29 9.60
CA GLY A 342 9.41 -8.36 9.79
C GLY A 342 8.22 -8.58 8.84
N VAL A 343 7.16 -7.79 9.05
CA VAL A 343 6.15 -7.47 8.01
C VAL A 343 6.50 -6.11 7.44
N GLY A 344 6.28 -5.94 6.13
CA GLY A 344 6.71 -4.76 5.37
C GLY A 344 5.77 -3.58 5.48
#